data_AF-A0A2K6PL02-F1
#
_entry.id   AF-A0A2K6PL02-F1
#
_cell.length_a   1.000
_cell.length_b   1.000
_cell.length_c   1.000
_cell.angle_alpha   90.00
_cell.angle_beta   90.00
_cell.angle_gamma   90.00
#
_symmetry.space_group_name_H-M   'P 1'
#
loop_
_entity.id
_entity.type
_entity.pdbx_description
1 polymer ?
#
loop_
_entity_poly.entity_id
_entity_poly.type
_entity_poly.pdbx_seq_one_letter_code
_entity_poly.pdbx_strand_id
1 'polypeptide(L)'
;MELLLVNKLKWNLAAMTPHDFIEHFLSKMPEAEENKQIIRKHAQTFVALCATDVKFISNPPSMVAAGSVVAAVQGLNLGSPNNFLSYYRLTRFLSRVIKCDPDCLRACQEQIEALLESSLRQAQQNMDPKAAEEEEEEEEEVDLACTPTDVRDVDI
;
A
#
# COMPACT_ATOMS: atom_id res chain seq x y z
N MET A 1 8.09 26.56 2.27
CA MET A 1 8.91 25.35 1.96
C MET A 1 8.69 24.83 0.54
N GLU A 2 7.46 24.90 0.01
CA GLU A 2 7.13 24.48 -1.36
C GLU A 2 8.08 25.02 -2.45
N LEU A 3 8.23 26.34 -2.58
CA LEU A 3 9.13 26.96 -3.56
C LEU A 3 10.58 26.49 -3.46
N LEU A 4 11.10 26.26 -2.25
CA LEU A 4 12.45 25.75 -2.04
C LEU A 4 12.57 24.31 -2.59
N LEU A 5 11.58 23.45 -2.31
CA LEU A 5 11.55 22.07 -2.78
C LEU A 5 11.47 21.99 -4.31
N VAL A 6 10.52 22.68 -4.93
CA VAL A 6 10.32 22.66 -6.39
C VAL A 6 11.57 23.17 -7.12
N ASN A 7 12.18 24.24 -6.60
CA ASN A 7 13.42 24.77 -7.17
C ASN A 7 14.60 23.78 -7.00
N LYS A 8 14.71 23.10 -5.85
CA LYS A 8 15.74 22.06 -5.64
C LYS A 8 15.56 20.87 -6.57
N LEU A 9 14.33 20.48 -6.86
CA LEU A 9 13.99 19.43 -7.83
C LEU A 9 14.03 19.89 -9.29
N LYS A 10 14.36 21.16 -9.56
CA LYS A 10 14.37 21.76 -10.90
C LYS A 10 13.04 21.58 -11.63
N TRP A 11 11.93 21.71 -10.90
CA TRP A 11 10.57 21.52 -11.42
C TRP A 11 10.26 20.11 -11.95
N ASN A 12 11.13 19.13 -11.67
CA ASN A 12 10.89 17.73 -12.00
C ASN A 12 9.97 17.08 -10.97
N LEU A 13 8.67 17.42 -11.02
CA LEU A 13 7.64 16.91 -10.11
C LEU A 13 6.91 15.69 -10.68
N ALA A 14 7.00 15.46 -12.00
CA ALA A 14 6.35 14.35 -12.71
C ALA A 14 7.20 13.06 -12.64
N ALA A 15 7.61 12.68 -11.44
CA ALA A 15 8.34 11.43 -11.23
C ALA A 15 7.39 10.23 -11.36
N MET A 16 7.89 9.14 -11.96
CA MET A 16 7.16 7.87 -11.98
C MET A 16 7.00 7.33 -10.57
N THR A 17 5.81 6.83 -10.26
CA THR A 17 5.46 6.21 -8.99
C THR A 17 5.34 4.70 -9.15
N PRO A 18 5.43 3.91 -8.06
CA PRO A 18 5.16 2.48 -8.14
C PRO A 18 3.74 2.17 -8.67
N HIS A 19 2.77 3.04 -8.41
CA HIS A 19 1.39 2.91 -8.88
C HIS A 19 1.29 2.86 -10.40
N ASP A 20 2.06 3.69 -11.11
CA ASP A 20 2.10 3.71 -12.58
C ASP A 20 2.53 2.34 -13.13
N PHE A 21 3.49 1.70 -12.45
CA PHE A 21 3.99 0.38 -12.82
C PHE A 21 3.00 -0.73 -12.45
N ILE A 22 2.32 -0.64 -11.31
CA ILE A 22 1.29 -1.61 -10.90
C ILE A 22 0.19 -1.70 -11.97
N GLU A 23 -0.36 -0.56 -12.41
CA GLU A 23 -1.38 -0.56 -13.47
C GLU A 23 -0.83 -1.13 -14.78
N HIS A 24 0.41 -0.78 -15.13
CA HIS A 24 1.06 -1.34 -16.31
C HIS A 24 1.21 -2.86 -16.23
N PHE A 25 1.59 -3.41 -15.08
CA PHE A 25 1.72 -4.85 -14.89
C PHE A 25 0.37 -5.54 -14.98
N LEU A 26 -0.64 -5.06 -14.24
CA LEU A 26 -1.98 -5.63 -14.22
C LEU A 26 -2.64 -5.62 -15.61
N SER A 27 -2.41 -4.58 -16.42
CA SER A 27 -2.91 -4.51 -17.80
C SER A 27 -2.38 -5.64 -18.70
N LYS A 28 -1.24 -6.24 -18.34
CA LYS A 28 -0.57 -7.32 -19.08
C LYS A 28 -0.81 -8.71 -18.49
N MET A 29 -1.50 -8.82 -17.35
CA MET A 29 -1.79 -10.10 -16.73
C MET A 29 -3.08 -10.70 -17.29
N PRO A 30 -3.09 -11.99 -17.66
CA PRO A 30 -4.28 -12.70 -18.11
C PRO A 30 -5.17 -13.14 -16.93
N GLU A 31 -5.54 -12.19 -16.07
CA GLU A 31 -6.37 -12.42 -14.87
C GLU A 31 -7.72 -11.70 -14.99
N ALA A 32 -8.72 -12.19 -14.27
CA ALA A 32 -10.02 -11.53 -14.17
C ALA A 32 -9.88 -10.15 -13.48
N GLU A 33 -10.74 -9.19 -13.83
CA GLU A 33 -10.66 -7.84 -13.25
C GLU A 33 -10.90 -7.82 -11.73
N GLU A 34 -11.71 -8.74 -11.21
CA GLU A 34 -11.87 -8.93 -9.77
C GLU A 34 -10.54 -9.30 -9.09
N ASN A 35 -9.82 -10.28 -9.63
CA ASN A 35 -8.48 -10.65 -9.12
C ASN A 35 -7.51 -9.48 -9.23
N LYS A 36 -7.51 -8.75 -10.34
CA LYS A 36 -6.64 -7.58 -10.51
C LYS A 36 -6.96 -6.48 -9.50
N GLN A 37 -8.23 -6.26 -9.17
CA GLN A 37 -8.64 -5.28 -8.17
C GLN A 37 -8.15 -5.65 -6.76
N ILE A 38 -8.22 -6.92 -6.41
CA ILE A 38 -7.68 -7.42 -5.14
C ILE A 38 -6.16 -7.26 -5.13
N ILE A 39 -5.45 -7.74 -6.16
CA ILE A 39 -3.98 -7.61 -6.28
C ILE A 39 -3.55 -6.14 -6.19
N ARG A 40 -4.25 -5.24 -6.90
CA ARG A 40 -4.02 -3.79 -6.86
C ARG A 40 -4.09 -3.25 -5.44
N LYS A 41 -5.17 -3.55 -4.70
CA LYS A 41 -5.36 -3.08 -3.32
C LYS A 41 -4.22 -3.52 -2.42
N HIS A 42 -3.83 -4.80 -2.47
CA HIS A 42 -2.73 -5.32 -1.65
C HIS A 42 -1.36 -4.76 -2.06
N ALA A 43 -1.10 -4.64 -3.36
CA ALA A 43 0.12 -4.03 -3.86
C ALA A 43 0.25 -2.56 -3.42
N GLN A 44 -0.84 -1.79 -3.41
CA GLN A 44 -0.86 -0.41 -2.92
C GLN A 44 -0.51 -0.32 -1.44
N THR A 45 -1.03 -1.23 -0.60
CA THR A 45 -0.63 -1.31 0.82
C THR A 45 0.86 -1.56 0.97
N PHE A 46 1.42 -2.48 0.20
CA PHE A 46 2.87 -2.74 0.22
C PHE A 46 3.69 -1.55 -0.26
N VAL A 47 3.24 -0.83 -1.30
CA VAL A 47 3.89 0.40 -1.76
C VAL A 47 3.91 1.46 -0.65
N ALA A 48 2.80 1.63 0.07
CA ALA A 48 2.72 2.56 1.19
C ALA A 48 3.69 2.17 2.31
N LEU A 49 3.78 0.88 2.66
CA LEU A 49 4.77 0.38 3.62
C LEU A 49 6.20 0.62 3.14
N CYS A 50 6.52 0.34 1.88
CA CYS A 50 7.86 0.59 1.33
C CYS A 50 8.26 2.06 1.43
N ALA A 51 7.30 2.98 1.25
CA ALA A 51 7.55 4.41 1.34
C ALA A 51 7.94 4.88 2.76
N THR A 52 7.70 4.07 3.80
CA THR A 52 8.09 4.38 5.18
C THR A 52 9.47 3.85 5.58
N ASP A 53 10.10 2.99 4.76
CA ASP A 53 11.37 2.34 5.10
C ASP A 53 12.51 2.78 4.17
N VAL A 54 13.65 3.13 4.78
CA VAL A 54 14.84 3.66 4.10
C VAL A 54 15.49 2.68 3.12
N LYS A 55 15.27 1.36 3.28
CA LYS A 55 15.80 0.32 2.37
C LYS A 55 15.30 0.53 0.95
N PHE A 56 14.09 1.07 0.79
CA PHE A 56 13.48 1.27 -0.52
C PHE A 56 13.87 2.60 -1.19
N ILE A 57 14.63 3.47 -0.53
CA ILE A 57 15.19 4.68 -1.15
C ILE A 57 16.09 4.33 -2.35
N SER A 58 16.80 3.20 -2.27
CA SER A 58 17.70 2.72 -3.33
C SER A 58 16.99 1.90 -4.39
N ASN A 59 15.72 1.54 -4.19
CA ASN A 59 14.96 0.72 -5.12
C ASN A 59 14.18 1.63 -6.08
N PRO A 60 14.32 1.44 -7.41
CA PRO A 60 13.53 2.22 -8.35
C PRO A 60 12.03 1.90 -8.21
N PRO A 61 11.11 2.83 -8.53
CA PRO A 61 9.67 2.63 -8.41
C PRO A 61 9.15 1.35 -9.07
N SER A 62 9.77 0.95 -10.19
CA SER A 62 9.44 -0.30 -10.92
C SER A 62 9.76 -1.57 -10.13
N MET A 63 10.85 -1.57 -9.35
CA MET A 63 11.25 -2.70 -8.50
C MET A 63 10.29 -2.82 -7.32
N VAL A 64 9.98 -1.70 -6.66
CA VAL A 64 9.02 -1.65 -5.56
C VAL A 64 7.66 -2.19 -6.03
N ALA A 65 7.14 -1.66 -7.13
CA ALA A 65 5.88 -2.11 -7.72
C ALA A 65 5.87 -3.62 -8.02
N ALA A 66 6.95 -4.14 -8.63
CA ALA A 66 7.01 -5.54 -9.00
C ALA A 66 7.07 -6.43 -7.75
N GLY A 67 7.90 -6.08 -6.76
CA GLY A 67 7.97 -6.78 -5.49
C GLY A 67 6.62 -6.79 -4.76
N SER A 68 5.95 -5.64 -4.71
CA SER A 68 4.61 -5.50 -4.10
C SER A 68 3.56 -6.37 -4.79
N VAL A 69 3.60 -6.49 -6.12
CA VAL A 69 2.67 -7.34 -6.87
C VAL A 69 2.96 -8.83 -6.66
N VAL A 70 4.24 -9.24 -6.63
CA VAL A 70 4.60 -10.63 -6.30
C VAL A 70 4.17 -10.98 -4.89
N ALA A 71 4.45 -10.12 -3.91
CA ALA A 71 4.06 -10.31 -2.51
C ALA A 71 2.53 -10.36 -2.35
N ALA A 72 1.78 -9.52 -3.07
CA ALA A 72 0.32 -9.57 -3.07
C ALA A 72 -0.22 -10.91 -3.58
N VAL A 73 0.27 -11.40 -4.72
CA VAL A 73 -0.18 -12.67 -5.31
C VAL A 73 0.16 -13.86 -4.40
N GLN A 74 1.35 -13.86 -3.80
CA GLN A 74 1.81 -14.85 -2.82
C GLN A 74 0.94 -14.83 -1.55
N GLY A 75 0.78 -13.66 -0.94
CA GLY A 75 0.03 -13.50 0.32
C GLY A 75 -1.46 -13.80 0.20
N LEU A 76 -2.04 -13.59 -1.00
CA LEU A 76 -3.44 -13.94 -1.29
C LEU A 76 -3.64 -15.41 -1.68
N ASN A 77 -2.55 -16.17 -1.83
CA ASN A 77 -2.58 -17.56 -2.29
C ASN A 77 -3.34 -17.74 -3.62
N LEU A 78 -3.27 -16.73 -4.50
CA LEU A 78 -3.88 -16.76 -5.85
C LEU A 78 -3.06 -17.62 -6.83
N GLY A 79 -1.85 -18.00 -6.44
CA GLY A 79 -0.95 -18.82 -7.23
C GLY A 79 -1.37 -20.28 -7.25
N SER A 80 -1.90 -20.75 -8.39
CA SER A 80 -1.97 -22.19 -8.69
C SER A 80 -0.73 -22.61 -9.50
N PRO A 81 -0.15 -23.82 -9.30
CA PRO A 81 1.04 -24.28 -10.02
C PRO A 81 0.90 -24.23 -11.55
N ASN A 82 -0.34 -24.35 -12.05
CA ASN A 82 -0.64 -24.36 -13.48
C ASN A 82 -1.10 -23.00 -14.04
N ASN A 83 -1.27 -21.97 -13.20
CA ASN A 83 -1.74 -20.65 -13.64
C ASN A 83 -0.58 -19.67 -13.91
N PHE A 84 -0.87 -18.57 -14.61
CA PHE A 84 0.03 -17.43 -14.82
C PHE A 84 0.57 -16.87 -13.50
N LEU A 85 -0.26 -16.83 -12.46
CA LEU A 85 0.09 -16.39 -11.11
C LEU A 85 0.99 -17.34 -10.33
N SER A 86 1.41 -18.47 -10.91
CA SER A 86 2.47 -19.28 -10.29
C SER A 86 3.71 -18.40 -10.06
N TYR A 87 4.28 -18.50 -8.87
CA TYR A 87 5.40 -17.66 -8.44
C TYR A 87 6.52 -17.57 -9.49
N TYR A 88 6.92 -18.72 -10.04
CA TYR A 88 7.97 -18.78 -11.05
C TYR A 88 7.63 -17.98 -12.32
N ARG A 89 6.40 -18.09 -12.83
CA ARG A 89 5.98 -17.40 -14.07
C ARG A 89 5.82 -15.91 -13.84
N LEU A 90 5.19 -15.51 -12.73
CA LEU A 90 4.97 -14.12 -12.38
C LEU A 90 6.29 -13.38 -12.15
N THR A 91 7.18 -13.92 -11.31
CA THR A 91 8.49 -13.32 -11.04
C THR A 91 9.31 -13.21 -12.32
N ARG A 92 9.36 -14.28 -13.13
CA ARG A 92 10.07 -14.25 -14.43
C ARG A 92 9.47 -13.23 -15.41
N PHE A 93 8.15 -13.12 -15.46
CA PHE A 93 7.45 -12.14 -16.29
C PHE A 93 7.81 -10.71 -15.87
N LEU A 94 7.64 -10.38 -14.59
CA LEU A 94 7.90 -9.03 -14.08
C LEU A 94 9.37 -8.64 -14.20
N SER A 95 10.29 -9.55 -13.87
CA SER A 95 11.73 -9.33 -14.06
C SER A 95 12.09 -9.01 -15.52
N ARG A 96 11.44 -9.68 -16.48
CA ARG A 96 11.64 -9.39 -17.90
C ARG A 96 11.05 -8.03 -18.31
N VAL A 97 9.91 -7.65 -17.74
CA VAL A 97 9.27 -6.34 -18.01
C VAL A 97 10.11 -5.18 -17.48
N ILE A 98 10.62 -5.28 -16.25
CA ILE A 98 11.42 -4.22 -15.62
C ILE A 98 12.94 -4.34 -15.89
N LYS A 99 13.35 -5.36 -16.65
CA LYS A 99 14.75 -5.67 -17.00
C LYS A 99 15.66 -5.81 -15.77
N CYS A 100 15.21 -6.58 -14.77
CA CYS A 100 16.01 -6.93 -13.60
C CYS A 100 16.31 -8.44 -13.53
N ASP A 101 17.23 -8.80 -12.62
CA ASP A 101 17.46 -10.19 -12.25
C ASP A 101 16.27 -10.72 -11.40
N PRO A 102 15.71 -11.91 -11.71
CA PRO A 102 14.72 -12.58 -10.87
C PRO A 102 15.12 -12.72 -9.40
N ASP A 103 16.41 -12.89 -9.10
CA ASP A 103 16.87 -13.01 -7.71
C ASP A 103 16.85 -11.66 -6.99
N CYS A 104 17.11 -10.55 -7.69
CA CYS A 104 16.91 -9.20 -7.13
C CYS A 104 15.42 -8.92 -6.85
N LEU A 105 14.52 -9.35 -7.74
CA LEU A 105 13.07 -9.21 -7.53
C LEU A 105 12.60 -10.04 -6.33
N ARG A 106 13.11 -11.28 -6.18
CA ARG A 106 12.85 -12.11 -5.01
C ARG A 106 13.33 -11.45 -3.73
N ALA A 107 14.57 -10.96 -3.70
CA ALA A 107 15.10 -10.25 -2.53
C ALA A 107 14.26 -9.02 -2.18
N CYS A 108 13.77 -8.27 -3.17
CA CYS A 108 12.86 -7.15 -2.94
C CYS A 108 11.52 -7.60 -2.34
N GLN A 109 10.92 -8.68 -2.85
CA GLN A 109 9.69 -9.26 -2.30
C GLN A 109 9.90 -9.70 -0.84
N GLU A 110 10.97 -10.43 -0.53
CA GLU A 110 11.28 -10.87 0.84
C GLU A 110 11.47 -9.67 1.79
N GLN A 111 12.09 -8.58 1.33
CA GLN A 111 12.20 -7.35 2.12
C GLN A 111 10.84 -6.71 2.43
N ILE A 112 9.91 -6.75 1.47
CA ILE A 112 8.53 -6.23 1.65
C ILE A 112 7.78 -7.07 2.69
N GLU A 113 7.89 -8.39 2.60
CA GLU A 113 7.23 -9.31 3.53
C GLU A 113 7.80 -9.20 4.95
N ALA A 114 9.12 -9.08 5.09
CA ALA A 114 9.76 -8.83 6.37
C ALA A 114 9.35 -7.47 6.96
N LEU A 115 9.20 -6.44 6.11
CA LEU A 115 8.71 -5.13 6.54
C LEU A 115 7.27 -5.22 7.05
N LEU A 116 6.38 -5.90 6.31
CA LEU A 116 5.00 -6.13 6.74
C LEU A 116 4.95 -6.83 8.11
N GLU A 117 5.73 -7.90 8.29
CA GLU A 117 5.78 -8.63 9.56
C GLU A 117 6.20 -7.72 10.72
N SER A 118 7.21 -6.86 10.49
CA SER A 118 7.66 -5.90 11.51
C SER A 118 6.60 -4.84 11.84
N SER A 119 5.88 -4.33 10.83
CA SER A 119 4.82 -3.34 11.02
C SER A 119 3.63 -3.92 11.78
N LEU A 120 3.26 -5.18 11.50
CA LEU A 120 2.19 -5.87 12.24
C LEU A 120 2.54 -6.06 13.72
N ARG A 121 3.79 -6.43 14.01
CA ARG A 121 4.27 -6.55 15.40
C ARG A 121 4.26 -5.21 16.14
N GLN A 122 4.66 -4.14 15.47
CA GLN A 122 4.62 -2.79 16.05
C GLN A 122 3.17 -2.33 16.33
N ALA A 123 2.26 -2.58 15.39
CA ALA A 123 0.84 -2.25 15.58
C ALA A 123 0.23 -3.01 16.78
N GLN A 124 0.58 -4.29 16.95
CA GLN A 124 0.12 -5.10 18.08
C GLN A 124 0.69 -4.63 19.43
N GLN A 125 1.90 -4.08 19.47
CA GLN A 125 2.53 -3.60 20.70
C GLN A 125 1.94 -2.29 21.21
N ASN A 126 1.37 -1.46 20.31
CA ASN A 126 0.72 -0.21 20.68
C ASN A 126 -0.76 -0.39 21.06
N MET A 127 -1.31 -1.60 20.90
CA MET A 127 -2.66 -1.95 21.38
C MET A 127 -2.58 -2.28 22.89
N ASP A 128 -2.43 -1.25 23.72
CA ASP A 128 -2.63 -1.40 25.16
C ASP A 128 -4.12 -1.74 25.43
N PRO A 129 -4.44 -2.78 26.23
CA PRO A 129 -5.83 -3.19 26.49
C PRO A 129 -6.68 -2.18 27.28
N LYS A 130 -6.13 -1.00 27.59
CA LYS A 130 -6.79 0.03 28.40
C LYS A 130 -7.53 1.09 27.58
N ALA A 131 -7.24 1.22 26.28
CA ALA A 131 -7.91 2.18 25.39
C ALA A 131 -9.24 1.65 24.81
N ALA A 132 -9.43 0.33 24.82
CA ALA A 132 -10.67 -0.29 24.32
C ALA A 132 -11.87 -0.06 25.26
N GLU A 133 -11.63 0.22 26.56
CA GLU A 133 -12.70 0.57 27.52
C GLU A 133 -13.14 2.04 27.38
N GLU A 134 -12.25 2.94 26.90
CA GLU A 134 -12.58 4.36 26.71
C GLU A 134 -13.35 4.61 25.39
N GLU A 135 -13.11 3.82 24.34
CA GLU A 135 -13.86 3.93 23.06
C GLU A 135 -15.31 3.41 23.17
N GLU A 136 -15.61 2.42 24.02
CA GLU A 136 -16.99 1.96 24.27
C GLU A 136 -17.81 2.96 25.12
N GLU A 137 -17.18 3.72 26.03
CA GLU A 137 -17.87 4.77 26.79
C GLU A 137 -18.07 6.06 25.96
N GLU A 138 -17.14 6.42 25.06
CA GLU A 138 -17.31 7.59 24.18
C GLU A 138 -18.37 7.37 23.08
N GLU A 139 -18.60 6.14 22.60
CA GLU A 139 -19.68 5.88 21.61
C GLU A 139 -21.09 5.95 22.23
N GLU A 140 -21.27 5.64 23.52
CA GLU A 140 -22.59 5.76 24.19
C GLU A 140 -22.94 7.22 24.57
N GLU A 141 -21.96 8.11 24.78
CA GLU A 141 -22.21 9.51 25.22
C GLU A 141 -22.41 10.50 24.03
N VAL A 142 -22.09 10.12 22.80
CA VAL A 142 -22.11 11.04 21.63
C VAL A 142 -23.49 11.16 20.94
N ASP A 143 -24.53 10.44 21.38
CA ASP A 143 -25.90 10.53 20.79
C ASP A 143 -26.80 11.63 21.40
N LEU A 144 -26.22 12.64 22.06
CA LEU A 144 -26.95 13.81 22.58
C LEU A 144 -26.50 15.12 21.91
N ALA A 145 -27.02 15.31 20.69
CA ALA A 145 -27.41 16.56 20.05
C ALA A 145 -26.45 17.77 20.15
N CYS A 146 -25.86 18.10 19.00
CA CYS A 146 -25.17 19.36 18.74
C CYS A 146 -26.03 20.61 19.02
N THR A 147 -25.41 21.55 19.75
CA THR A 147 -25.66 23.01 19.84
C THR A 147 -26.98 23.53 20.44
N PRO A 148 -26.94 24.27 21.57
CA PRO A 148 -28.06 25.09 22.01
C PRO A 148 -28.01 26.41 21.25
N THR A 149 -29.02 26.69 20.43
CA THR A 149 -29.27 28.06 19.96
C THR A 149 -30.62 28.52 20.51
N ASP A 150 -30.57 29.19 21.66
CA ASP A 150 -31.68 29.86 22.30
C ASP A 150 -32.07 31.10 21.47
N VAL A 151 -33.06 30.95 20.60
CA VAL A 151 -33.60 32.04 19.76
C VAL A 151 -34.76 32.67 20.52
N ARG A 152 -34.50 33.81 21.16
CA ARG A 152 -35.57 34.61 21.78
C ARG A 152 -36.46 35.23 20.71
N ASP A 153 -37.77 35.12 20.94
CA ASP A 153 -38.87 35.55 20.07
C ASP A 153 -38.73 36.99 19.57
N VAL A 154 -39.08 37.20 18.29
CA VAL A 154 -39.28 38.53 17.68
C VAL A 154 -40.78 38.78 17.59
N ASP A 155 -41.27 39.76 18.33
CA ASP A 155 -42.65 40.25 18.28
C ASP A 155 -43.02 40.83 16.90
N ILE A 156 -44.22 40.48 16.41
CA ILE A 156 -44.96 41.19 15.34
C ILE A 156 -46.25 41.76 15.92
#